data_AF-A0A920UXZ1-F1
#
_entry.id   AF-A0A920UXZ1-F1
#
_cell.length_a   1.000
_cell.length_b   1.000
_cell.length_c   1.000
_cell.angle_alpha   90.00
_cell.angle_beta   90.00
_cell.angle_gamma   90.00
#
_symmetry.space_group_name_H-M   'P 1'
#
loop_
_entity.id
_entity.type
_entity.pdbx_description
1 polymer ?
#
loop_
_entity_poly.entity_id
_entity_poly.type
_entity_poly.pdbx_seq_one_letter_code
_entity_poly.pdbx_strand_id
1 'polypeptide(L)'
;MKVFSLTAKFTLTSLLTLVVSLITVPVFAAGTLNVYNWAEYIGETTIADFEKEFGIKVTYDNYDSVETADAKLLAGSSGYDVVSHSGSAIGRLIPAGNILQPLDKSKLPNLKHMRTDVMGQLASNWDEGNQYVIPFMWGTHGVTYNEELVRVSCRMLQLAQWI
;
A
#
# COMPACT_ATOMS: atom_id res chain seq x y z
N MET A 1 9.43 -67.17 49.63
CA MET A 1 9.62 -67.69 48.26
C MET A 1 8.36 -67.32 47.46
N LYS A 2 8.52 -66.72 46.25
CA LYS A 2 7.51 -66.08 45.34
C LYS A 2 7.24 -64.60 45.69
N VAL A 3 7.95 -63.60 45.15
CA VAL A 3 8.12 -63.05 43.77
C VAL A 3 7.09 -61.97 43.41
N PHE A 4 7.65 -60.84 42.98
CA PHE A 4 7.13 -59.53 42.56
C PHE A 4 5.97 -59.52 41.56
N SER A 5 5.17 -58.44 41.61
CA SER A 5 4.57 -57.79 40.43
C SER A 5 4.02 -56.40 40.79
N LEU A 6 4.85 -55.36 40.76
CA LEU A 6 4.40 -53.96 40.63
C LEU A 6 4.33 -53.65 39.13
N THR A 7 3.13 -53.55 38.58
CA THR A 7 2.91 -53.09 37.20
C THR A 7 2.77 -51.57 37.18
N ALA A 8 3.74 -50.92 36.55
CA ALA A 8 3.82 -49.49 36.32
C ALA A 8 2.64 -48.99 35.44
N LYS A 9 1.79 -48.13 35.99
CA LYS A 9 0.70 -47.43 35.28
C LYS A 9 1.00 -45.94 35.05
N PHE A 10 2.26 -45.56 34.82
CA PHE A 10 2.69 -44.15 34.93
C PHE A 10 3.30 -43.49 33.68
N THR A 11 3.12 -44.02 32.47
CA THR A 11 3.87 -43.52 31.31
C THR A 11 3.06 -43.18 30.05
N LEU A 12 1.72 -43.14 30.09
CA LEU A 12 0.94 -42.88 28.85
C LEU A 12 0.28 -41.49 28.74
N THR A 13 0.19 -40.71 29.82
CA THR A 13 -0.47 -39.39 29.79
C THR A 13 0.45 -38.22 29.44
N SER A 14 1.78 -38.40 29.47
CA SER A 14 2.74 -37.31 29.23
C SER A 14 3.05 -37.06 27.74
N LEU A 15 2.81 -38.03 26.86
CA LEU A 15 3.19 -37.92 25.44
C LEU A 15 2.18 -37.15 24.59
N LEU A 16 0.93 -36.99 25.05
CA LEU A 16 -0.14 -36.36 24.27
C LEU A 16 -0.08 -34.82 24.33
N THR A 17 0.51 -34.24 25.38
CA THR A 17 0.63 -32.79 25.56
C THR A 17 1.78 -32.16 24.78
N LEU A 18 2.76 -32.94 24.28
CA LEU A 18 3.92 -32.38 23.57
C LEU A 18 3.68 -32.17 22.07
N VAL A 19 2.69 -32.84 21.48
CA VAL A 19 2.45 -32.79 20.01
C VAL A 19 1.64 -31.55 19.58
N VAL A 20 0.96 -30.87 20.51
CA VAL A 20 0.11 -29.70 20.17
C VAL A 20 0.94 -28.42 19.95
N SER A 21 2.22 -28.40 20.30
CA SER A 21 3.04 -27.17 20.26
C SER A 21 3.75 -26.90 18.92
N LEU A 22 3.52 -27.69 17.88
CA LEU A 22 4.30 -27.62 16.62
C LEU A 22 3.52 -27.13 15.39
N ILE A 23 2.29 -26.63 15.57
CA ILE A 23 1.56 -25.98 14.48
C ILE A 23 1.39 -24.50 14.80
N THR A 24 2.47 -23.73 14.64
CA THR A 24 2.35 -22.28 14.47
C THR A 24 1.75 -22.01 13.10
N VAL A 25 0.43 -22.10 12.98
CA VAL A 25 -0.27 -21.47 11.86
C VAL A 25 -0.09 -19.96 12.05
N PRO A 26 0.38 -19.20 11.04
CA PRO A 26 0.32 -17.76 11.12
C PRO A 26 -1.16 -17.38 11.26
N VAL A 27 -1.56 -16.96 12.46
CA VAL A 27 -2.81 -16.26 12.66
C VAL A 27 -2.63 -14.91 11.98
N PHE A 28 -3.04 -14.82 10.72
CA PHE A 28 -3.36 -13.53 10.14
C PHE A 28 -4.54 -13.00 10.97
N ALA A 29 -4.32 -11.88 11.66
CA ALA A 29 -5.40 -11.22 12.36
C ALA A 29 -6.56 -11.04 11.38
N ALA A 30 -7.77 -11.43 11.80
CA ALA A 30 -9.00 -11.16 11.06
C ALA A 30 -9.24 -9.65 11.05
N GLY A 31 -8.45 -8.95 10.24
CA GLY A 31 -8.43 -7.50 10.10
C GLY A 31 -9.03 -7.09 8.78
N THR A 32 -9.64 -5.92 8.77
CA THR A 32 -9.94 -5.19 7.53
C THR A 32 -8.77 -4.25 7.26
N LEU A 33 -8.34 -4.15 6.01
CA LEU A 33 -7.38 -3.17 5.52
C LEU A 33 -8.16 -2.04 4.86
N ASN A 34 -8.01 -0.82 5.37
CA ASN A 34 -8.66 0.37 4.80
C ASN A 34 -7.65 1.13 3.93
N VAL A 35 -7.95 1.20 2.63
CA VAL A 35 -7.09 1.82 1.62
C VAL A 35 -7.78 3.05 1.03
N TYR A 36 -7.01 4.13 0.85
CA TYR A 36 -7.47 5.35 0.20
C TYR A 36 -6.55 5.71 -0.98
N ASN A 37 -7.09 5.76 -2.20
CA ASN A 37 -6.29 5.99 -3.42
C ASN A 37 -6.97 6.98 -4.37
N TRP A 38 -6.23 7.45 -5.36
CA TRP A 38 -6.79 8.08 -6.54
C TRP A 38 -7.79 7.16 -7.25
N ALA A 39 -8.83 7.76 -7.83
CA ALA A 39 -9.73 7.05 -8.73
C ALA A 39 -8.97 6.47 -9.94
N GLU A 40 -9.42 5.32 -10.44
CA GLU A 40 -8.89 4.64 -11.64
C GLU A 40 -7.41 4.23 -11.56
N TYR A 41 -6.84 4.14 -10.36
CA TYR A 41 -5.40 3.92 -10.15
C TYR A 41 -5.05 2.50 -9.64
N ILE A 42 -5.93 1.53 -9.83
CA ILE A 42 -5.73 0.13 -9.41
C ILE A 42 -6.23 -0.84 -10.48
N GLY A 43 -5.59 -2.01 -10.57
CA GLY A 43 -6.01 -3.05 -11.50
C GLY A 43 -7.37 -3.66 -11.11
N GLU A 44 -8.14 -4.08 -12.11
CA GLU A 44 -9.51 -4.59 -11.95
C GLU A 44 -9.63 -5.76 -10.97
N THR A 45 -8.61 -6.63 -10.91
CA THR A 45 -8.63 -7.83 -10.06
C THR A 45 -7.76 -7.70 -8.81
N THR A 46 -6.98 -6.62 -8.67
CA THR A 46 -5.91 -6.52 -7.65
C THR A 46 -6.44 -6.71 -6.23
N ILE A 47 -7.60 -6.13 -5.91
CA ILE A 47 -8.21 -6.29 -4.59
C ILE A 47 -8.71 -7.71 -4.37
N ALA A 48 -9.45 -8.27 -5.34
CA ALA A 48 -10.00 -9.62 -5.22
C ALA A 48 -8.90 -10.68 -5.09
N ASP A 49 -7.81 -10.54 -5.84
CA ASP A 49 -6.66 -11.43 -5.77
C ASP A 49 -5.96 -11.32 -4.41
N PHE A 50 -5.77 -10.11 -3.89
CA PHE A 50 -5.21 -9.88 -2.55
C PHE A 50 -6.09 -10.47 -1.44
N GLU A 51 -7.41 -10.23 -1.46
CA GLU A 51 -8.32 -10.78 -0.46
C GLU A 51 -8.30 -12.32 -0.48
N LYS A 52 -8.22 -12.91 -1.67
CA LYS A 52 -8.17 -14.36 -1.86
C LYS A 52 -6.87 -14.97 -1.36
N GLU A 53 -5.74 -14.31 -1.61
CA GLU A 53 -4.42 -14.81 -1.22
C GLU A 53 -4.19 -14.70 0.29
N PHE A 54 -4.56 -13.57 0.90
CA PHE A 54 -4.23 -13.27 2.28
C PHE A 54 -5.39 -13.45 3.26
N GLY A 55 -6.62 -13.64 2.78
CA GLY A 55 -7.81 -13.75 3.62
C GLY A 55 -8.16 -12.46 4.38
N ILE A 56 -7.62 -11.32 3.94
CA ILE A 56 -7.82 -10.00 4.53
C ILE A 56 -8.90 -9.28 3.72
N LYS A 57 -9.89 -8.67 4.41
CA LYS A 57 -10.88 -7.84 3.74
C LYS A 57 -10.34 -6.45 3.48
N VAL A 58 -10.61 -5.90 2.29
CA VAL A 58 -10.13 -4.58 1.90
C VAL A 58 -11.32 -3.64 1.70
N THR A 59 -11.37 -2.58 2.49
CA THR A 59 -12.21 -1.42 2.20
C THR A 59 -11.40 -0.48 1.33
N TYR A 60 -11.91 -0.17 0.13
CA TYR A 60 -11.20 0.64 -0.84
C TYR A 60 -11.98 1.90 -1.20
N ASP A 61 -11.48 3.04 -0.76
CA ASP A 61 -12.07 4.34 -1.04
C ASP A 61 -11.22 5.13 -2.04
N ASN A 62 -11.90 5.92 -2.88
CA ASN A 62 -11.26 6.76 -3.87
C ASN A 62 -11.37 8.24 -3.53
N TYR A 63 -10.42 9.02 -4.05
CA TYR A 63 -10.51 10.47 -4.12
C TYR A 63 -10.07 11.01 -5.48
N ASP A 64 -10.47 12.25 -5.75
CA ASP A 64 -10.31 12.93 -7.04
C ASP A 64 -9.40 14.17 -6.96
N SER A 65 -9.13 14.69 -5.76
CA SER A 65 -8.23 15.83 -5.55
C SER A 65 -7.34 15.71 -4.32
N VAL A 66 -6.19 16.39 -4.37
CA VAL A 66 -5.26 16.47 -3.23
C VAL A 66 -5.96 17.12 -2.04
N GLU A 67 -6.75 18.17 -2.26
CA GLU A 67 -7.41 18.94 -1.22
C GLU A 67 -8.41 18.10 -0.42
N THR A 68 -9.19 17.25 -1.12
CA THR A 68 -10.14 16.32 -0.49
C THR A 68 -9.40 15.29 0.37
N ALA A 69 -8.27 14.78 -0.11
CA ALA A 69 -7.46 13.84 0.64
C ALA A 69 -6.78 14.48 1.86
N ASP A 70 -6.11 15.61 1.66
CA ASP A 70 -5.42 16.35 2.73
C ASP A 70 -6.39 16.76 3.85
N ALA A 71 -7.60 17.21 3.53
CA ALA A 71 -8.60 17.57 4.53
C ALA A 71 -8.94 16.39 5.46
N LYS A 72 -9.11 15.18 4.90
CA LYS A 72 -9.36 13.96 5.71
C LYS A 72 -8.14 13.55 6.53
N LEU A 73 -6.93 13.62 5.96
CA LEU A 73 -5.71 13.21 6.66
C LEU A 73 -5.35 14.16 7.81
N LEU A 74 -5.46 15.46 7.57
CA LEU A 74 -5.14 16.51 8.55
C LEU A 74 -6.18 16.61 9.68
N ALA A 75 -7.42 16.17 9.45
CA ALA A 75 -8.42 16.05 10.52
C ALA A 75 -8.00 15.04 11.61
N GLY A 76 -7.06 14.13 11.29
CA GLY A 76 -6.60 13.07 12.18
C GLY A 76 -7.61 11.91 12.26
N SER A 77 -7.15 10.75 12.75
CA SER A 77 -7.97 9.52 12.84
C SER A 77 -8.72 9.21 11.55
N SER A 78 -8.03 9.33 10.41
CA SER A 78 -8.63 9.19 9.07
C SER A 78 -9.32 7.84 8.83
N GLY A 79 -8.96 6.82 9.62
CA GLY A 79 -9.49 5.46 9.50
C GLY A 79 -8.82 4.63 8.40
N TYR A 80 -7.83 5.19 7.71
CA TYR A 80 -7.10 4.52 6.64
C TYR A 80 -5.74 4.01 7.11
N ASP A 81 -5.40 2.79 6.70
CA ASP A 81 -4.12 2.14 7.00
C ASP A 81 -3.07 2.45 5.93
N VAL A 82 -3.51 2.51 4.66
CA VAL A 82 -2.66 2.79 3.50
C VAL A 82 -3.29 3.88 2.66
N VAL A 83 -2.51 4.90 2.35
CA VAL A 83 -2.94 6.01 1.49
C VAL A 83 -1.96 6.15 0.35
N SER A 84 -2.47 6.05 -0.87
CA SER A 84 -1.71 6.40 -2.07
C SER A 84 -1.92 7.88 -2.32
N HIS A 85 -0.83 8.66 -2.30
CA HIS A 85 -0.86 10.11 -2.41
C HIS A 85 0.30 10.65 -3.24
N SER A 86 0.19 11.89 -3.72
CA SER A 86 1.26 12.48 -4.54
C SER A 86 2.53 12.73 -3.69
N GLY A 87 3.71 12.49 -4.29
CA GLY A 87 4.99 12.71 -3.61
C GLY A 87 5.17 14.14 -3.09
N SER A 88 4.75 15.13 -3.89
CA SER A 88 4.81 16.54 -3.50
C SER A 88 3.89 16.92 -2.34
N ALA A 89 2.69 16.34 -2.27
CA ALA A 89 1.78 16.62 -1.17
C ALA A 89 2.21 15.89 0.11
N ILE A 90 2.62 14.62 0.00
CA ILE A 90 3.04 13.84 1.17
C ILE A 90 4.31 14.40 1.84
N GLY A 91 5.22 15.00 1.07
CA GLY A 91 6.38 15.72 1.60
C GLY A 91 6.00 16.87 2.54
N ARG A 92 4.82 17.48 2.37
CA ARG A 92 4.29 18.50 3.27
C ARG A 92 3.61 17.91 4.51
N LEU A 93 3.13 16.67 4.43
CA LEU A 93 2.44 15.97 5.52
C LEU A 93 3.41 15.31 6.51
N ILE A 94 4.58 14.85 6.04
CA ILE A 94 5.64 14.28 6.89
C ILE A 94 6.01 15.21 8.08
N PRO A 95 6.34 16.50 7.86
CA PRO A 95 6.72 17.40 8.96
C PRO A 95 5.54 17.82 9.85
N ALA A 96 4.29 17.66 9.39
CA ALA A 96 3.11 17.99 10.20
C ALA A 96 2.96 17.06 11.43
N GLY A 97 3.59 15.87 11.38
CA GLY A 97 3.58 14.89 12.47
C GLY A 97 2.24 14.17 12.61
N ASN A 98 2.25 12.97 13.17
CA ASN A 98 1.06 12.17 13.52
C ASN A 98 0.12 11.75 12.35
N ILE A 99 0.49 12.01 11.10
CA ILE A 99 -0.25 11.56 9.91
C ILE A 99 0.34 10.27 9.34
N LEU A 100 1.68 10.19 9.30
CA LEU A 100 2.43 9.08 8.73
C LEU A 100 3.32 8.45 9.78
N GLN A 101 3.45 7.13 9.72
CA GLN A 101 4.41 6.37 10.51
C GLN A 101 5.61 5.97 9.64
N PRO A 102 6.84 5.94 10.18
CA PRO A 102 7.98 5.39 9.48
C PRO A 102 7.73 3.92 9.10
N LEU A 103 8.15 3.55 7.89
CA LEU A 103 8.01 2.19 7.38
C LEU A 103 9.08 1.28 7.99
N ASP A 104 8.63 0.17 8.56
CA ASP A 104 9.51 -0.93 8.92
C ASP A 104 9.94 -1.70 7.66
N LYS A 105 11.09 -1.31 7.11
CA LYS A 105 11.64 -1.91 5.87
C LYS A 105 11.93 -3.40 6.00
N SER A 106 12.08 -3.95 7.21
CA SER A 106 12.28 -5.40 7.40
C SER A 106 11.05 -6.22 7.00
N LYS A 107 9.86 -5.61 7.03
CA LYS A 107 8.59 -6.21 6.61
C LYS A 107 8.29 -6.05 5.12
N LEU A 108 9.16 -5.35 4.39
CA LEU A 108 8.98 -5.03 2.97
C LEU A 108 10.08 -5.69 2.12
N PRO A 109 10.16 -7.04 2.07
CA PRO A 109 11.22 -7.74 1.34
C PRO A 109 11.21 -7.47 -0.16
N ASN A 110 10.07 -7.00 -0.69
CA ASN A 110 9.88 -6.67 -2.11
C ASN A 110 10.45 -5.30 -2.48
N LEU A 111 10.98 -4.50 -1.54
CA LEU A 111 11.65 -3.23 -1.87
C LEU A 111 12.85 -3.39 -2.79
N LYS A 112 13.44 -4.59 -2.84
CA LYS A 112 14.49 -4.94 -3.80
C LYS A 112 14.09 -4.79 -5.27
N HIS A 113 12.78 -4.76 -5.57
CA HIS A 113 12.26 -4.57 -6.93
C HIS A 113 12.07 -3.10 -7.30
N MET A 114 12.28 -2.18 -6.36
CA MET A 114 12.12 -0.75 -6.62
C MET A 114 13.27 -0.22 -7.48
N ARG A 115 12.90 0.68 -8.40
CA ARG A 115 13.84 1.42 -9.23
C ARG A 115 14.61 2.44 -8.39
N THR A 116 15.93 2.36 -8.40
CA THR A 116 16.81 3.19 -7.57
C THR A 116 16.76 4.67 -7.95
N ASP A 117 16.56 4.99 -9.23
CA ASP A 117 16.44 6.37 -9.71
C ASP A 117 15.16 7.04 -9.19
N VAL A 118 14.03 6.33 -9.20
CA VAL A 118 12.75 6.83 -8.67
C VAL A 118 12.81 6.99 -7.15
N MET A 119 13.39 6.00 -6.45
CA MET A 119 13.60 6.09 -5.00
C MET A 119 14.51 7.27 -4.63
N GLY A 120 15.57 7.50 -5.41
CA GLY A 120 16.46 8.64 -5.22
C GLY A 120 15.76 9.99 -5.40
N GLN A 121 14.92 10.13 -6.43
CA GLN A 121 14.11 11.35 -6.62
C GLN A 121 13.15 11.57 -5.45
N LEU A 122 12.49 10.52 -4.96
CA LEU A 122 11.63 10.61 -3.79
C LEU A 122 12.41 11.05 -2.55
N ALA A 123 13.61 10.48 -2.34
CA ALA A 123 14.46 10.78 -1.20
C ALA A 123 14.97 12.22 -1.19
N SER A 124 15.38 12.74 -2.35
CA SER A 124 15.95 14.09 -2.43
C SER A 124 14.91 15.20 -2.35
N ASN A 125 13.65 14.93 -2.73
CA ASN A 125 12.64 15.97 -2.86
C ASN A 125 11.60 15.97 -1.73
N TRP A 126 11.23 14.81 -1.19
CA TRP A 126 10.02 14.71 -0.34
C TRP A 126 10.14 13.80 0.89
N ASP A 127 10.92 12.71 0.83
CA ASP A 127 11.02 11.73 1.92
C ASP A 127 12.47 11.33 2.16
N GLU A 128 13.23 12.17 2.88
CA GLU A 128 14.67 11.97 3.12
C GLU A 128 14.97 10.58 3.67
N GLY A 129 15.81 9.81 2.96
CA GLY A 129 16.15 8.43 3.32
C GLY A 129 15.04 7.40 3.03
N ASN A 130 13.98 7.77 2.30
CA ASN A 130 12.81 6.94 1.98
C ASN A 130 12.22 6.28 3.23
N GLN A 131 11.88 7.06 4.25
CA GLN A 131 11.47 6.55 5.55
C GLN A 131 9.96 6.29 5.63
N TYR A 132 9.15 6.99 4.85
CA TYR A 132 7.69 7.00 5.01
C TYR A 132 6.92 6.48 3.80
N VAL A 133 7.47 6.59 2.59
CA VAL A 133 6.71 6.43 1.34
C VAL A 133 7.39 5.45 0.38
N ILE A 134 6.58 4.60 -0.26
CA ILE A 134 7.01 3.72 -1.35
C ILE A 134 6.36 4.20 -2.67
N PRO A 135 7.13 4.37 -3.76
CA PRO A 135 6.57 4.70 -5.07
C PRO A 135 5.61 3.62 -5.57
N PHE A 136 4.39 4.02 -5.91
CA PHE A 136 3.39 3.14 -6.53
C PHE A 136 3.33 3.32 -8.05
N MET A 137 2.99 4.53 -8.49
CA MET A 137 3.03 4.95 -9.89
C MET A 137 3.62 6.35 -9.99
N TRP A 138 4.20 6.69 -11.15
CA TRP A 138 4.68 8.05 -11.45
C TRP A 138 4.45 8.36 -12.93
N GLY A 139 4.39 9.65 -13.26
CA GLY A 139 4.16 10.10 -14.63
C GLY A 139 4.44 11.58 -14.77
N THR A 140 4.07 12.13 -15.91
CA THR A 140 4.23 13.56 -16.23
C THR A 140 2.86 14.20 -16.45
N HIS A 141 2.76 15.48 -16.08
CA HIS A 141 1.65 16.31 -16.53
C HIS A 141 1.96 16.78 -17.95
N GLY A 142 1.10 16.40 -18.89
CA GLY A 142 1.26 16.72 -20.31
C GLY A 142 0.00 17.33 -20.90
N VAL A 143 0.11 17.81 -22.14
CA VAL A 143 -1.03 18.29 -22.92
C VAL A 143 -1.42 17.20 -23.89
N THR A 144 -2.61 16.63 -23.71
CA THR A 144 -3.24 15.76 -24.69
C THR A 144 -4.16 16.60 -25.59
N TYR A 145 -4.10 16.39 -26.89
CA TYR A 145 -4.91 17.13 -27.85
C TYR A 145 -5.34 16.24 -29.00
N ASN A 146 -6.48 16.57 -29.60
CA ASN A 146 -6.90 15.97 -30.86
C ASN A 146 -6.14 16.66 -32.00
N GLU A 147 -5.24 15.92 -32.65
CA GLU A 147 -4.37 16.44 -33.70
C GLU A 147 -5.16 17.04 -34.88
N GLU A 148 -6.26 16.41 -35.28
CA GLU A 148 -7.09 16.86 -36.40
C GLU A 148 -7.73 18.21 -36.10
N LEU A 149 -8.32 18.36 -34.91
CA LEU A 149 -8.96 19.61 -34.49
C LEU A 149 -7.94 20.76 -34.36
N VAL A 150 -6.76 20.47 -33.84
CA VAL A 150 -5.67 21.47 -33.76
C VAL A 150 -5.24 21.89 -35.16
N ARG A 151 -5.05 20.94 -36.08
CA ARG A 151 -4.64 21.22 -37.46
C ARG A 151 -5.68 22.05 -38.23
N VAL A 152 -6.97 21.77 -38.05
CA VAL A 152 -8.06 22.57 -38.64
C VAL A 152 -8.05 23.99 -38.08
N SER A 153 -7.95 24.13 -36.76
CA SER A 153 -7.92 25.43 -36.08
C SER A 153 -6.73 26.29 -36.53
N CYS A 154 -5.53 25.70 -36.64
CA CYS A 154 -4.35 26.41 -37.15
C CYS A 154 -4.52 26.86 -38.61
N ARG A 155 -5.14 26.05 -39.47
CA ARG A 155 -5.41 26.44 -40.87
C ARG A 155 -6.41 27.59 -40.95
N MET A 156 -7.47 27.57 -40.16
CA MET A 156 -8.45 28.66 -40.11
C MET A 156 -7.83 29.97 -39.62
N LEU A 157 -6.97 29.91 -38.58
CA LEU A 157 -6.23 31.08 -38.08
C LEU A 157 -5.27 31.64 -39.14
N GLN A 158 -4.57 30.78 -39.89
CA GLN A 158 -3.72 31.23 -40.98
C GLN A 158 -4.53 31.97 -42.06
N LEU A 159 -5.70 31.45 -42.43
CA LEU A 159 -6.56 32.06 -43.44
C LEU A 159 -7.18 33.38 -42.97
N ALA A 160 -7.56 33.47 -41.69
CA ALA A 160 -8.10 34.68 -41.08
C ALA A 160 -7.11 35.84 -41.01
N GLN A 161 -5.80 35.58 -41.09
CA GLN A 161 -4.77 36.63 -41.14
C GLN A 161 -4.67 37.32 -42.51
N TRP A 162 -5.32 36.77 -43.55
CA TRP A 162 -5.30 37.30 -44.92
C TRP A 162 -6.59 38.03 -45.32
N ILE A 163 -7.47 38.33 -44.35
CA ILE A 163 -8.74 39.04 -44.53
C ILE A 163 -8.75 40.25 -43.62
#